data_AF-A0A7S1WJK3-F1
#
_entry.id   AF-A0A7S1WJK3-F1
#
_cell.length_a   1.000
_cell.length_b   1.000
_cell.length_c   1.000
_cell.angle_alpha   90.00
_cell.angle_beta   90.00
_cell.angle_gamma   90.00
#
_symmetry.space_group_name_H-M   'P 1'
#
loop_
_entity.id
_entity.type
_entity.pdbx_description
1 polymer ?
#
loop_
_entity_poly.entity_id
_entity_poly.type
_entity_poly.pdbx_seq_one_letter_code
_entity_poly.pdbx_strand_id
1 'polypeptide(L)'
;AGIPVDETMDNGGFVDAPNDVMAFDFAECWNTPKSIAFNLPPADYDTQLHGEWMGKRLWPMVGLAGDALLEPFWPMGLGLKRGWQAIMDACYVIDNLYNRALLAEKVGKDPSAMTWDDHYEALQAQSAQNFEFCNRLKVGEELGKGEYSDKSIIVTQLRKLTKDAEKPPLEVEIDPATRYAPLEDEANARIRAMSKAELENFTHPKVAKALAVADFYGKHSKSGGRGEIDYTAKALVSVNGKVRGGKDKGGYKPRISLCNIKPPVLPAAPIAIPKEQVESIAMKKRASLT
;
A
#
# COMPACT_ATOMS: atom_id res chain seq x y z
N ALA A 1 26.20 -14.50 -13.62
CA ALA A 1 27.55 -14.74 -13.10
C ALA A 1 27.40 -15.32 -11.71
N GLY A 2 28.11 -16.41 -11.38
CA GLY A 2 28.01 -17.02 -10.05
C GLY A 2 28.56 -16.08 -8.97
N ILE A 3 27.98 -16.12 -7.77
CA ILE A 3 28.45 -15.35 -6.62
C ILE A 3 29.81 -15.91 -6.20
N PRO A 4 30.86 -15.08 -6.08
CA PRO A 4 32.17 -15.55 -5.63
C PRO A 4 32.08 -15.97 -4.15
N VAL A 5 32.50 -17.20 -3.84
CA VAL A 5 32.62 -17.72 -2.47
C VAL A 5 34.08 -17.58 -2.06
N ASP A 6 34.35 -16.87 -0.96
CA ASP A 6 35.68 -16.79 -0.36
C ASP A 6 35.81 -17.89 0.70
N GLU A 7 36.52 -18.95 0.36
CA GLU A 7 36.77 -20.11 1.24
C GLU A 7 37.79 -19.81 2.36
N THR A 8 38.43 -18.63 2.34
CA THR A 8 39.57 -18.31 3.20
C THR A 8 39.29 -17.29 4.29
N MET A 9 38.12 -16.64 4.26
CA MET A 9 37.75 -15.62 5.25
C MET A 9 37.37 -16.25 6.59
N ASP A 10 38.05 -15.81 7.66
CA ASP A 10 37.78 -16.26 9.04
C ASP A 10 36.40 -15.74 9.50
N ASN A 11 35.53 -16.65 9.92
CA ASN A 11 34.10 -16.40 10.15
C ASN A 11 33.78 -15.88 11.57
N GLY A 12 34.80 -15.48 12.33
CA GLY A 12 34.63 -14.95 13.68
C GLY A 12 34.04 -15.96 14.68
N GLY A 13 34.08 -17.26 14.37
CA GLY A 13 33.70 -18.36 15.28
C GLY A 13 32.21 -18.73 15.30
N PHE A 14 31.41 -18.29 14.32
CA PHE A 14 29.97 -18.60 14.30
C PHE A 14 29.63 -19.98 13.70
N VAL A 15 30.51 -20.59 12.90
CA VAL A 15 30.33 -21.93 12.29
C VAL A 15 31.70 -22.60 12.09
N ASP A 16 31.81 -23.93 12.05
CA ASP A 16 33.07 -24.60 11.69
C ASP A 16 33.29 -24.59 10.17
N ALA A 17 34.53 -24.49 9.71
CA ALA A 17 34.87 -24.57 8.28
C ALA A 17 34.72 -26.01 7.74
N PRO A 18 34.33 -26.21 6.46
CA PRO A 18 33.98 -25.19 5.46
C PRO A 18 32.57 -24.63 5.67
N ASN A 19 32.41 -23.32 5.45
CA ASN A 19 31.14 -22.63 5.64
C ASN A 19 30.35 -22.59 4.33
N ASP A 20 29.62 -23.67 4.06
CA ASP A 20 28.72 -23.83 2.91
C ASP A 20 27.56 -22.81 2.90
N VAL A 21 27.41 -22.03 3.99
CA VAL A 21 26.27 -21.17 4.29
C VAL A 21 26.60 -19.67 4.19
N MET A 22 27.83 -19.29 3.81
CA MET A 22 28.19 -17.91 3.39
C MET A 22 27.51 -17.46 2.08
N ALA A 23 26.34 -17.99 1.77
CA ALA A 23 25.51 -17.55 0.65
C ALA A 23 24.66 -16.31 0.99
N PHE A 24 24.56 -15.93 2.26
CA PHE A 24 23.83 -14.74 2.70
C PHE A 24 24.81 -13.70 3.24
N ASP A 25 25.30 -12.85 2.35
CA ASP A 25 25.98 -11.64 2.72
C ASP A 25 24.97 -10.61 3.25
N PHE A 26 24.84 -10.52 4.57
CA PHE A 26 24.00 -9.52 5.25
C PHE A 26 24.65 -8.12 5.30
N ALA A 27 25.88 -7.94 4.79
CA ALA A 27 26.54 -6.64 4.76
C ALA A 27 25.96 -5.73 3.67
N GLU A 28 25.43 -6.32 2.60
CA GLU A 28 24.80 -5.61 1.49
C GLU A 28 23.27 -5.77 1.53
N CYS A 29 22.57 -4.88 2.26
CA CYS A 29 21.11 -4.80 2.16
C CYS A 29 20.70 -4.06 0.87
N TRP A 30 20.06 -4.78 -0.06
CA TRP A 30 19.60 -4.17 -1.31
C TRP A 30 18.20 -3.57 -1.14
N ASN A 31 18.14 -2.24 -1.10
CA ASN A 31 16.87 -1.52 -1.00
C ASN A 31 16.51 -0.91 -2.34
N THR A 32 15.27 -1.13 -2.77
CA THR A 32 14.75 -0.45 -3.95
C THR A 32 14.53 1.04 -3.63
N PRO A 33 14.84 1.96 -4.56
CA PRO A 33 14.71 3.40 -4.29
C PRO A 33 13.26 3.89 -4.32
N LYS A 34 12.35 3.09 -4.89
CA LYS A 34 10.92 3.42 -5.05
C LYS A 34 10.11 2.16 -4.81
N SER A 35 9.03 2.30 -4.04
CA SER A 35 8.10 1.19 -3.83
C SER A 35 7.13 0.96 -4.97
N ILE A 36 6.74 2.03 -5.67
CA ILE A 36 5.73 1.98 -6.73
C ILE A 36 6.19 2.83 -7.91
N ALA A 37 6.10 2.26 -9.11
CA ALA A 37 6.30 2.94 -10.39
C ALA A 37 4.96 3.07 -11.11
N PHE A 38 4.62 4.28 -11.53
CA PHE A 38 3.37 4.62 -12.25
C PHE A 38 3.55 4.58 -13.77
N ASN A 39 4.80 4.52 -14.23
CA ASN A 39 5.18 4.32 -15.60
C ASN A 39 6.49 3.51 -15.61
N LEU A 40 6.57 2.50 -16.48
CA LEU A 40 7.81 1.81 -16.73
C LEU A 40 8.25 2.08 -18.16
N PRO A 41 9.55 2.33 -18.38
CA PRO A 41 10.07 2.34 -19.72
C PRO A 41 9.95 0.95 -20.35
N PRO A 42 9.78 0.87 -21.69
CA PRO A 42 9.97 -0.36 -22.44
C PRO A 42 11.33 -1.01 -22.11
N ALA A 43 11.41 -2.34 -22.21
CA ALA A 43 12.64 -3.07 -21.88
C ALA A 43 13.86 -2.68 -22.75
N ASP A 44 13.64 -2.11 -23.94
CA ASP A 44 14.66 -1.60 -24.86
C ASP A 44 15.01 -0.12 -24.62
N TYR A 45 14.46 0.53 -23.59
CA TYR A 45 14.68 1.95 -23.35
C TYR A 45 15.95 2.19 -22.53
N ASP A 46 16.95 2.77 -23.19
CA ASP A 46 18.20 3.17 -22.57
C ASP A 46 18.13 4.63 -22.09
N THR A 47 18.28 4.85 -20.78
CA THR A 47 18.24 6.19 -20.17
C THR A 47 19.46 7.04 -20.50
N GLN A 48 20.61 6.43 -20.80
CA GLN A 48 21.82 7.15 -21.23
C GLN A 48 21.68 7.68 -22.65
N LEU A 49 20.98 6.94 -23.52
CA LEU A 49 20.74 7.34 -24.91
C LEU A 49 19.51 8.23 -25.08
N HIS A 50 18.46 8.02 -24.28
CA HIS A 50 17.15 8.63 -24.50
C HIS A 50 16.75 9.67 -23.45
N GLY A 51 17.49 9.77 -22.34
CA GLY A 51 17.15 10.62 -21.19
C GLY A 51 16.22 9.93 -20.18
N GLU A 52 15.69 10.71 -19.22
CA GLU A 52 14.71 10.21 -18.26
C GLU A 52 13.41 9.80 -18.96
N TRP A 53 12.83 8.67 -18.53
CA TRP A 53 11.59 8.15 -19.12
C TRP A 53 10.39 9.05 -18.77
N MET A 54 9.81 9.65 -19.80
CA MET A 54 8.63 10.53 -19.70
C MET A 54 7.36 9.90 -20.30
N GLY A 55 7.26 8.56 -20.32
CA GLY A 55 6.14 7.87 -20.96
C GLY A 55 4.77 8.19 -20.36
N LYS A 56 3.71 7.91 -21.14
CA LYS A 56 2.30 8.12 -20.74
C LYS A 56 2.03 7.48 -19.38
N ARG A 57 1.33 8.23 -18.52
CA ARG A 57 1.00 7.81 -17.16
C ARG A 57 0.03 6.63 -17.21
N LEU A 58 0.41 5.56 -16.52
CA LEU A 58 -0.28 4.27 -16.37
C LEU A 58 -0.47 3.43 -17.63
N TRP A 59 0.58 2.69 -18.02
CA TRP A 59 0.49 1.22 -18.16
C TRP A 59 1.89 0.57 -18.24
N PRO A 60 2.22 -0.47 -17.44
CA PRO A 60 1.59 -0.93 -16.20
C PRO A 60 2.15 -0.24 -14.94
N MET A 61 1.31 -0.08 -13.90
CA MET A 61 1.81 0.24 -12.55
C MET A 61 2.43 -1.02 -11.95
N VAL A 62 3.61 -0.86 -11.36
CA VAL A 62 4.31 -1.95 -10.68
C VAL A 62 4.66 -1.49 -9.27
N GLY A 63 4.24 -2.27 -8.28
CA GLY A 63 4.56 -2.05 -6.87
C GLY A 63 5.30 -3.25 -6.30
N LEU A 64 6.30 -2.98 -5.46
CA LEU A 64 7.01 -3.97 -4.66
C LEU A 64 6.60 -3.81 -3.19
N ALA A 65 6.49 -4.92 -2.47
CA ALA A 65 6.18 -4.94 -1.05
C ALA A 65 6.85 -6.13 -0.36
N GLY A 66 7.01 -6.05 0.97
CA GLY A 66 7.73 -7.06 1.75
C GLY A 66 9.23 -7.05 1.45
N ASP A 67 9.85 -8.22 1.54
CA ASP A 67 11.30 -8.38 1.34
C ASP A 67 11.72 -8.04 -0.11
N ALA A 68 10.81 -8.16 -1.08
CA ALA A 68 11.06 -7.73 -2.46
C ALA A 68 11.21 -6.19 -2.60
N LEU A 69 10.75 -5.43 -1.60
CA LEU A 69 10.92 -3.98 -1.55
C LEU A 69 12.16 -3.58 -0.76
N LEU A 70 12.30 -4.15 0.44
CA LEU A 70 13.27 -3.73 1.44
C LEU A 70 13.72 -4.96 2.22
N GLU A 71 14.98 -5.33 2.04
CA GLU A 71 15.55 -6.50 2.67
C GLU A 71 15.58 -6.32 4.20
N PRO A 72 14.99 -7.26 4.96
CA PRO A 72 14.94 -7.11 6.40
C PRO A 72 16.25 -7.51 7.05
N PHE A 73 16.78 -6.66 7.93
CA PHE A 73 17.82 -7.08 8.86
C PHE A 73 17.19 -7.88 10.00
N TRP A 74 17.32 -9.21 9.94
CA TRP A 74 16.63 -10.15 10.83
C TRP A 74 16.90 -9.91 12.32
N PRO A 75 18.14 -9.57 12.77
CA PRO A 75 18.39 -9.32 14.19
C PRO A 75 17.58 -8.15 14.76
N MET A 76 17.13 -7.20 13.93
CA MET A 76 16.24 -6.13 14.36
C MET A 76 14.74 -6.50 14.33
N GLY A 77 14.37 -7.65 13.74
CA GLY A 77 12.99 -8.13 13.71
C GLY A 77 12.01 -7.25 12.93
N LEU A 78 12.50 -6.44 11.98
CA LEU A 78 11.69 -5.39 11.35
C LEU A 78 10.94 -5.83 10.08
N GLY A 79 11.24 -7.00 9.53
CA GLY A 79 10.75 -7.43 8.22
C GLY A 79 9.23 -7.46 8.12
N LEU A 80 8.56 -8.11 9.09
CA LEU A 80 7.10 -8.15 9.11
C LEU A 80 6.50 -6.74 9.21
N LYS A 81 7.04 -5.89 10.09
CA LYS A 81 6.52 -4.54 10.31
C LYS A 81 6.62 -3.67 9.06
N ARG A 82 7.79 -3.67 8.41
CA ARG A 82 8.02 -2.92 7.15
C ARG A 82 7.23 -3.53 5.99
N GLY A 83 7.18 -4.85 5.90
CA GLY A 83 6.43 -5.55 4.87
C GLY A 83 4.93 -5.24 4.92
N TRP A 84 4.32 -5.28 6.11
CA TRP A 84 2.92 -4.89 6.28
C TRP A 84 2.66 -3.42 5.92
N GLN A 85 3.54 -2.50 6.32
CA GLN A 85 3.42 -1.08 5.96
C GLN A 85 3.51 -0.86 4.45
N ALA A 86 4.45 -1.54 3.79
CA ALA A 86 4.60 -1.50 2.34
C ALA A 86 3.35 -2.02 1.61
N ILE A 87 2.74 -3.11 2.11
CA ILE A 87 1.48 -3.64 1.57
C ILE A 87 0.36 -2.60 1.72
N MET A 88 0.22 -1.98 2.89
CA MET A 88 -0.80 -0.95 3.11
C MET A 88 -0.58 0.28 2.23
N ASP A 89 0.67 0.68 1.99
CA ASP A 89 1.00 1.78 1.07
C ASP A 89 0.61 1.43 -0.39
N ALA A 90 0.84 0.19 -0.81
CA ALA A 90 0.41 -0.30 -2.12
C ALA A 90 -1.12 -0.33 -2.24
N CYS A 91 -1.82 -0.83 -1.22
CA CYS A 91 -3.29 -0.80 -1.17
C CYS A 91 -3.82 0.64 -1.23
N TYR A 92 -3.20 1.57 -0.49
CA TYR A 92 -3.59 2.97 -0.51
C TYR A 92 -3.48 3.58 -1.90
N VAL A 93 -2.39 3.30 -2.61
CA VAL A 93 -2.23 3.75 -3.99
C VAL A 93 -3.29 3.13 -4.89
N ILE A 94 -3.52 1.81 -4.80
CA ILE A 94 -4.51 1.09 -5.62
C ILE A 94 -5.93 1.65 -5.40
N ASP A 95 -6.35 1.79 -4.14
CA ASP A 95 -7.69 2.27 -3.78
C ASP A 95 -7.93 3.69 -4.29
N ASN A 96 -6.87 4.48 -4.46
CA ASN A 96 -6.94 5.87 -4.86
C ASN A 96 -6.46 6.14 -6.29
N LEU A 97 -6.14 5.12 -7.08
CA LEU A 97 -5.74 5.29 -8.48
C LEU A 97 -6.73 6.15 -9.26
N TYR A 98 -8.02 5.90 -9.06
CA TYR A 98 -9.09 6.61 -9.75
C TYR A 98 -9.83 7.63 -8.88
N ASN A 99 -9.25 8.03 -7.75
CA ASN A 99 -9.84 9.00 -6.84
C ASN A 99 -9.20 10.39 -7.02
N ARG A 100 -9.54 11.05 -8.12
CA ARG A 100 -8.96 12.35 -8.53
C ARG A 100 -9.09 13.46 -7.47
N ALA A 101 -10.08 13.37 -6.59
CA ALA A 101 -10.33 14.39 -5.56
C ALA A 101 -9.48 14.22 -4.30
N LEU A 102 -8.86 13.05 -4.09
CA LEU A 102 -8.21 12.68 -2.83
C LEU A 102 -7.19 13.72 -2.36
N LEU A 103 -6.29 14.13 -3.26
CA LEU A 103 -5.13 14.97 -2.94
C LEU A 103 -5.32 16.42 -3.38
N ALA A 104 -6.53 16.81 -3.80
CA ALA A 104 -6.82 18.14 -4.31
C ALA A 104 -6.46 19.23 -3.30
N GLU A 105 -6.88 19.07 -2.05
CA GLU A 105 -6.54 19.99 -0.96
C GLU A 105 -5.02 20.06 -0.74
N LYS A 106 -4.32 18.92 -0.78
CA LYS A 106 -2.86 18.85 -0.56
C LYS A 106 -2.08 19.55 -1.68
N VAL A 107 -2.61 19.55 -2.90
CA VAL A 107 -2.05 20.24 -4.06
C VAL A 107 -2.54 21.70 -4.15
N GLY A 108 -3.45 22.14 -3.28
CA GLY A 108 -4.04 23.47 -3.30
C GLY A 108 -4.95 23.70 -4.52
N LYS A 109 -5.54 22.64 -5.06
CA LYS A 109 -6.47 22.67 -6.19
C LYS A 109 -7.89 22.34 -5.74
N ASP A 110 -8.87 22.92 -6.42
CA ASP A 110 -10.25 22.50 -6.25
C ASP A 110 -10.44 21.07 -6.81
N PRO A 111 -11.21 20.19 -6.15
CA PRO A 111 -11.45 18.82 -6.62
C PRO A 111 -12.02 18.72 -8.05
N SER A 112 -12.77 19.73 -8.49
CA SER A 112 -13.32 19.78 -9.84
C SER A 112 -12.28 20.17 -10.89
N ALA A 113 -11.30 20.99 -10.50
CA ALA A 113 -10.21 21.49 -11.34
C ALA A 113 -9.00 20.54 -11.40
N MET A 114 -8.93 19.53 -10.54
CA MET A 114 -7.86 18.56 -10.54
C MET A 114 -7.84 17.74 -11.84
N THR A 115 -6.73 17.74 -12.56
CA THR A 115 -6.56 16.86 -13.73
C THR A 115 -6.13 15.45 -13.29
N TRP A 116 -6.25 14.46 -14.18
CA TRP A 116 -5.71 13.12 -13.91
C TRP A 116 -4.19 13.15 -13.74
N ASP A 117 -3.51 14.02 -14.51
CA ASP A 117 -2.07 14.18 -14.44
C ASP A 117 -1.64 14.74 -13.08
N ASP A 118 -2.32 15.78 -12.59
CA ASP A 118 -2.09 16.32 -11.25
C ASP A 118 -2.28 15.27 -10.16
N HIS A 119 -3.32 14.45 -10.30
CA HIS A 119 -3.63 13.38 -9.36
C HIS A 119 -2.52 12.32 -9.31
N TYR A 120 -2.07 11.85 -10.48
CA TYR A 120 -1.01 10.84 -10.52
C TYR A 120 0.33 11.36 -10.01
N GLU A 121 0.68 12.61 -10.30
CA GLU A 121 1.86 13.27 -9.71
C GLU A 121 1.76 13.34 -8.18
N ALA A 122 0.61 13.79 -7.68
CA ALA A 122 0.37 13.90 -6.25
C ALA A 122 0.41 12.53 -5.57
N LEU A 123 -0.18 11.50 -6.20
CA LEU A 123 -0.21 10.15 -5.68
C LEU A 123 1.18 9.50 -5.70
N GLN A 124 1.98 9.76 -6.74
CA GLN A 124 3.37 9.33 -6.81
C GLN A 124 4.23 10.00 -5.73
N ALA A 125 4.07 11.31 -5.53
CA ALA A 125 4.76 12.05 -4.48
C ALA A 125 4.36 11.54 -3.08
N GLN A 126 3.07 11.28 -2.85
CA GLN A 126 2.59 10.67 -1.61
C GLN A 126 3.17 9.27 -1.40
N SER A 127 3.21 8.44 -2.44
CA SER A 127 3.79 7.09 -2.36
C SER A 127 5.28 7.12 -2.01
N ALA A 128 6.05 8.06 -2.59
CA ALA A 128 7.46 8.24 -2.26
C ALA A 128 7.66 8.70 -0.80
N GLN A 129 6.81 9.62 -0.34
CA GLN A 129 6.80 10.07 1.05
C GLN A 129 6.48 8.93 2.03
N ASN A 130 5.47 8.11 1.72
CA ASN A 130 5.10 6.94 2.53
C ASN A 130 6.25 5.94 2.62
N PHE A 131 6.94 5.68 1.50
CA PHE A 131 8.09 4.77 1.47
C PHE A 131 9.23 5.26 2.37
N GLU A 132 9.55 6.56 2.35
CA GLU A 132 10.55 7.14 3.27
C GLU A 132 10.17 6.93 4.74
N PHE A 133 8.89 7.05 5.09
CA PHE A 133 8.41 6.81 6.45
C PHE A 133 8.44 5.34 6.84
N CYS A 134 8.09 4.43 5.92
CA CYS A 134 8.23 2.97 6.09
C CYS A 134 9.70 2.59 6.33
N ASN A 135 10.60 3.07 5.49
CA ASN A 135 12.04 2.78 5.58
C ASN A 135 12.62 3.23 6.93
N ARG A 136 12.33 4.47 7.34
CA ARG A 136 12.78 5.04 8.61
C ARG A 136 11.98 4.57 9.83
N LEU A 137 10.96 3.73 9.64
CA LEU A 137 10.07 3.24 10.70
C LEU A 137 9.44 4.37 11.55
N LYS A 138 9.00 5.45 10.89
CA LYS A 138 8.31 6.57 11.53
C LYS A 138 6.83 6.24 11.80
N VAL A 139 6.62 5.22 12.61
CA VAL A 139 5.31 4.68 12.93
C VAL A 139 4.62 5.58 13.97
N GLY A 140 3.31 5.76 13.83
CA GLY A 140 2.48 6.44 14.84
C GLY A 140 2.69 5.83 16.22
N GLU A 141 2.76 6.68 17.25
CA GLU A 141 3.07 6.26 18.62
C GLU A 141 2.06 5.23 19.13
N GLU A 142 0.78 5.42 18.79
CA GLU A 142 -0.33 4.53 19.18
C GLU A 142 -0.19 3.14 18.54
N LEU A 143 0.22 3.06 17.27
CA LEU A 143 0.44 1.78 16.59
C LEU A 143 1.61 1.00 17.20
N GLY A 144 2.61 1.69 17.75
CA GLY A 144 3.67 1.07 18.53
C GLY A 144 3.19 0.47 19.86
N LYS A 145 2.18 1.07 20.48
CA LYS A 145 1.60 0.64 21.77
C LYS A 145 0.50 -0.41 21.62
N GLY A 146 -0.13 -0.48 20.44
CA GLY A 146 -1.24 -1.39 20.16
C GLY A 146 -2.60 -0.91 20.71
N GLU A 147 -2.66 0.29 21.29
CA GLU A 147 -3.89 0.91 21.79
C GLU A 147 -3.88 2.43 21.63
N TYR A 148 -5.08 3.02 21.56
CA TYR A 148 -5.24 4.47 21.56
C TYR A 148 -4.79 5.07 22.90
N SER A 149 -4.13 6.23 22.82
CA SER A 149 -3.80 7.03 23.99
C SER A 149 -5.08 7.49 24.69
N ASP A 150 -5.10 7.49 26.02
CA ASP A 150 -6.22 8.03 26.81
C ASP A 150 -6.44 9.53 26.55
N LYS A 151 -5.42 10.22 26.05
CA LYS A 151 -5.45 11.63 25.68
C LYS A 151 -5.77 11.85 24.20
N SER A 152 -5.97 10.79 23.42
CA SER A 152 -6.33 10.90 22.00
C SER A 152 -7.67 11.62 21.84
N ILE A 153 -7.83 12.28 20.69
CA ILE A 153 -9.11 12.91 20.34
C ILE A 153 -10.25 11.88 20.27
N ILE A 154 -9.91 10.64 19.86
CA ILE A 154 -10.84 9.53 19.72
C ILE A 154 -11.43 9.13 21.07
N VAL A 155 -10.57 8.83 22.05
CA VAL A 155 -11.01 8.45 23.41
C VAL A 155 -11.75 9.61 24.08
N THR A 156 -11.29 10.84 23.88
CA THR A 156 -11.93 12.05 24.42
C THR A 156 -13.35 12.25 23.87
N GLN A 157 -13.54 12.09 22.55
CA GLN A 157 -14.86 12.21 21.93
C GLN A 157 -15.78 11.05 22.32
N LEU A 158 -15.27 9.81 22.39
CA LEU A 158 -16.08 8.66 22.83
C LEU A 158 -16.59 8.83 24.26
N ARG A 159 -15.74 9.28 25.20
CA ARG A 159 -16.16 9.56 26.60
C ARG A 159 -17.23 10.64 26.69
N LYS A 160 -17.29 11.58 25.73
CA LYS A 160 -18.34 12.61 25.69
C LYS A 160 -19.66 12.05 25.14
N LEU A 161 -19.60 11.16 24.16
CA LEU A 161 -20.78 10.63 23.47
C LEU A 161 -21.36 9.37 24.13
N THR A 162 -20.53 8.62 24.85
CA THR A 162 -20.89 7.37 25.54
C THR A 162 -20.43 7.42 26.99
N LYS A 163 -21.32 7.07 27.93
CA LYS A 163 -21.01 7.10 29.37
C LYS A 163 -20.00 6.02 29.77
N ASP A 164 -20.07 4.85 29.13
CA ASP A 164 -19.15 3.73 29.29
C ASP A 164 -18.34 3.53 28.00
N ALA A 165 -17.38 4.42 27.77
CA ALA A 165 -16.54 4.40 26.57
C ALA A 165 -15.45 3.32 26.69
N GLU A 166 -15.72 2.12 26.15
CA GLU A 166 -14.66 1.15 25.87
C GLU A 166 -13.74 1.71 24.78
N LYS A 167 -12.43 1.48 24.93
CA LYS A 167 -11.47 1.88 23.89
C LYS A 167 -11.76 1.05 22.63
N PRO A 168 -11.93 1.67 21.46
CA PRO A 168 -12.13 0.92 20.23
C PRO A 168 -10.85 0.15 19.89
N PRO A 169 -10.97 -1.01 19.22
CA PRO A 169 -9.78 -1.73 18.76
C PRO A 169 -8.95 -0.85 17.84
N LEU A 170 -7.62 -0.86 18.04
CA LEU A 170 -6.70 -0.14 17.17
C LEU A 170 -6.50 -0.94 15.88
N GLU A 171 -7.31 -0.63 14.88
CA GLU A 171 -7.22 -1.25 13.56
C GLU A 171 -6.15 -0.56 12.71
N VAL A 172 -5.25 -1.37 12.13
CA VAL A 172 -4.28 -0.90 11.14
C VAL A 172 -5.02 -0.63 9.84
N GLU A 173 -5.22 0.64 9.51
CA GLU A 173 -5.91 1.04 8.29
C GLU A 173 -4.92 1.26 7.13
N ILE A 174 -5.47 1.14 5.92
CA ILE A 174 -4.74 1.41 4.68
C ILE A 174 -4.28 2.88 4.62
N ASP A 175 -4.98 3.79 5.31
CA ASP A 175 -4.68 5.23 5.36
C ASP A 175 -3.31 5.56 6.00
N PRO A 176 -2.35 6.11 5.22
CA PRO A 176 -1.05 6.55 5.73
C PRO A 176 -1.13 7.62 6.82
N ALA A 177 -2.16 8.47 6.81
CA ALA A 177 -2.31 9.56 7.77
C ALA A 177 -2.51 9.07 9.21
N THR A 178 -2.97 7.83 9.39
CA THR A 178 -3.13 7.22 10.72
C THR A 178 -1.95 6.30 11.09
N ARG A 179 -1.06 6.00 10.13
CA ARG A 179 0.03 5.03 10.31
C ARG A 179 1.38 5.67 10.57
N TYR A 180 1.65 6.82 9.94
CA TYR A 180 2.95 7.48 10.03
C TYR A 180 2.84 8.74 10.88
N ALA A 181 3.67 8.84 11.92
CA ALA A 181 3.61 9.94 12.89
C ALA A 181 3.63 11.34 12.24
N PRO A 182 4.46 11.62 11.21
CA PRO A 182 4.45 12.94 10.57
C PRO A 182 3.12 13.27 9.87
N LEU A 183 2.49 12.29 9.23
CA LEU A 183 1.21 12.49 8.54
C LEU A 183 0.04 12.57 9.53
N GLU A 184 0.14 11.83 10.63
CA GLU A 184 -0.80 11.90 11.75
C GLU A 184 -0.77 13.29 12.40
N ASP A 185 0.43 13.83 12.61
CA ASP A 185 0.62 15.19 13.12
C ASP A 185 0.04 16.24 12.16
N GLU A 186 0.22 16.09 10.85
CA GLU A 186 -0.40 16.96 9.83
C GLU A 186 -1.93 16.89 9.90
N ALA A 187 -2.52 15.69 9.99
CA ALA A 187 -3.96 15.51 10.10
C ALA A 187 -4.51 16.11 11.41
N ASN A 188 -3.81 15.87 12.52
CA ASN A 188 -4.15 16.43 13.83
C ASN A 188 -4.02 17.96 13.85
N ALA A 189 -3.03 18.53 13.17
CA ALA A 189 -2.87 19.97 13.06
C ALA A 189 -4.06 20.62 12.34
N ARG A 190 -4.60 19.98 11.29
CA ARG A 190 -5.83 20.44 10.62
C ARG A 190 -7.01 20.46 11.56
N ILE A 191 -7.18 19.40 12.35
CA ILE A 191 -8.27 19.33 13.35
C ILE A 191 -8.10 20.42 14.41
N ARG A 192 -6.88 20.68 14.87
CA ARG A 192 -6.59 21.76 15.84
C ARG A 192 -6.81 23.16 15.26
N ALA A 193 -6.67 23.32 13.95
CA ALA A 193 -6.89 24.58 13.24
C ALA A 193 -8.38 24.87 12.95
N MET A 194 -9.27 23.89 13.10
CA MET A 194 -10.71 24.08 12.92
C MET A 194 -11.25 25.10 13.93
N SER A 195 -12.27 25.86 13.50
CA SER A 195 -12.96 26.79 14.38
C SER A 195 -13.71 26.03 15.48
N LYS A 196 -14.02 26.71 16.60
CA LYS A 196 -14.77 26.10 17.71
C LYS A 196 -16.11 25.51 17.27
N ALA A 197 -16.82 26.19 16.36
CA ALA A 197 -18.10 25.73 15.83
C ALA A 197 -17.97 24.47 14.95
N GLU A 198 -16.87 24.37 14.18
CA GLU A 198 -16.57 23.17 13.41
C GLU A 198 -16.16 22.01 14.31
N LEU A 199 -15.33 22.27 15.34
CA LEU A 199 -14.90 21.28 16.33
C LEU A 199 -16.07 20.68 17.12
N GLU A 200 -17.09 21.47 17.45
CA GLU A 200 -18.28 20.99 18.15
C GLU A 200 -19.13 20.03 17.29
N ASN A 201 -19.13 20.22 15.96
CA ASN A 201 -19.85 19.36 15.02
C ASN A 201 -18.98 18.24 14.44
N PHE A 202 -17.66 18.33 14.59
CA PHE A 202 -16.72 17.35 14.05
C PHE A 202 -16.72 16.07 14.90
N THR A 203 -17.15 14.98 14.29
CA THR A 203 -16.97 13.63 14.84
C THR A 203 -15.84 12.94 14.10
N HIS A 204 -14.82 12.49 14.82
CA HIS A 204 -13.70 11.78 14.22
C HIS A 204 -14.22 10.50 13.54
N PRO A 205 -13.76 10.15 12.32
CA PRO A 205 -14.27 8.98 11.58
C PRO A 205 -14.23 7.67 12.38
N LYS A 206 -13.18 7.46 13.18
CA LYS A 206 -13.04 6.31 14.09
C LYS A 206 -14.11 6.27 15.18
N VAL A 207 -14.48 7.44 15.71
CA VAL A 207 -15.53 7.58 16.73
C VAL A 207 -16.88 7.28 16.09
N ALA A 208 -17.14 7.84 14.89
CA ALA A 208 -18.36 7.54 14.14
C ALA A 208 -18.49 6.03 13.82
N LYS A 209 -17.40 5.38 13.41
CA LYS A 209 -17.35 3.93 13.20
C LYS A 209 -17.64 3.16 14.49
N ALA A 210 -16.97 3.50 15.58
CA ALA A 210 -17.17 2.85 16.88
C ALA A 210 -18.62 2.97 17.36
N LEU A 211 -19.22 4.15 17.23
CA LEU A 211 -20.63 4.38 17.54
C LEU A 211 -21.58 3.58 16.65
N ALA A 212 -21.31 3.52 15.35
CA ALA A 212 -22.12 2.72 14.41
C ALA A 212 -22.03 1.22 14.71
N VAL A 213 -20.84 0.73 15.07
CA VAL A 213 -20.62 -0.66 15.49
C VAL A 213 -21.37 -0.94 16.80
N ALA A 214 -21.25 -0.06 17.80
CA ALA A 214 -21.96 -0.19 19.06
C ALA A 214 -23.49 -0.14 18.88
N ASP A 215 -24.01 0.76 18.04
CA ASP A 215 -25.44 0.86 17.71
C ASP A 215 -25.93 -0.38 16.95
N PHE A 216 -25.15 -0.89 16.00
CA PHE A 216 -25.46 -2.14 15.30
C PHE A 216 -25.55 -3.31 16.27
N TYR A 217 -24.55 -3.48 17.14
CA TYR A 217 -24.57 -4.53 18.15
C TYR A 217 -25.70 -4.33 19.15
N GLY A 218 -25.96 -3.13 19.65
CA GLY A 218 -27.07 -2.86 20.57
C GLY A 218 -28.44 -3.15 19.95
N LYS A 219 -28.62 -2.88 18.65
CA LYS A 219 -29.85 -3.21 17.91
C LYS A 219 -30.01 -4.70 17.60
N HIS A 220 -28.91 -5.46 17.52
CA HIS A 220 -28.91 -6.84 17.02
C HIS A 220 -28.52 -7.88 18.07
N SER A 221 -28.02 -7.45 19.22
CA SER A 221 -27.91 -8.28 20.42
C SER A 221 -29.33 -8.47 20.95
N LYS A 222 -29.98 -9.58 20.59
CA LYS A 222 -31.21 -10.00 21.27
C LYS A 222 -30.90 -10.23 22.75
N SER A 223 -31.86 -9.90 23.60
CA SER A 223 -31.95 -10.23 25.03
C SER A 223 -32.10 -11.75 25.29
N GLY A 224 -31.32 -12.59 24.60
CA GLY A 224 -31.19 -14.00 24.91
C GLY A 224 -30.09 -14.17 25.94
N GLY A 225 -30.38 -14.78 27.09
CA GLY A 225 -29.46 -14.99 28.22
C GLY A 225 -28.20 -15.84 27.94
N ARG A 226 -27.79 -16.00 26.67
CA ARG A 226 -26.59 -16.73 26.24
C ARG A 226 -25.69 -15.97 25.25
N GLY A 227 -25.98 -14.70 24.93
CA GLY A 227 -25.03 -13.85 24.19
C GLY A 227 -24.80 -14.22 22.72
N GLU A 228 -25.60 -15.10 22.13
CA GLU A 228 -25.50 -15.42 20.70
C GLU A 228 -26.16 -14.31 19.86
N ILE A 229 -25.37 -13.73 18.94
CA ILE A 229 -25.87 -12.83 17.90
C ILE A 229 -26.64 -13.68 16.89
N ASP A 230 -27.97 -13.54 16.88
CA ASP A 230 -28.84 -14.16 15.88
C ASP A 230 -28.72 -13.38 14.56
N TYR A 231 -27.57 -13.51 13.88
CA TYR A 231 -27.34 -12.88 12.58
C TYR A 231 -28.17 -13.60 11.53
N THR A 232 -29.35 -13.05 11.25
CA THR A 232 -30.10 -13.42 10.06
C THR A 232 -29.41 -12.79 8.85
N ALA A 233 -28.45 -13.53 8.28
CA ALA A 233 -27.78 -13.11 7.05
C ALA A 233 -28.85 -12.70 6.02
N LYS A 234 -28.78 -11.44 5.55
CA LYS A 234 -29.63 -11.02 4.43
C LYS A 234 -29.40 -12.01 3.30
N ALA A 235 -30.45 -12.70 2.88
CA ALA A 235 -30.38 -13.67 1.80
C ALA A 235 -29.71 -13.00 0.60
N LEU A 236 -28.62 -13.58 0.14
CA LEU A 236 -27.79 -13.04 -0.93
C LEU A 236 -28.64 -13.00 -2.22
N VAL A 237 -29.16 -11.81 -2.54
CA VAL A 237 -30.23 -11.64 -3.55
C VAL A 237 -29.72 -11.93 -4.96
N SER A 238 -28.48 -11.57 -5.28
CA SER A 238 -27.84 -11.91 -6.56
C SER A 238 -26.30 -11.85 -6.50
N VAL A 239 -25.64 -12.63 -7.36
CA VAL A 239 -24.22 -12.48 -7.69
C VAL A 239 -24.11 -12.40 -9.21
N ASN A 240 -23.43 -11.37 -9.73
CA ASN A 240 -23.24 -11.14 -11.17
C ASN A 240 -24.56 -11.12 -11.97
N GLY A 241 -25.57 -10.42 -11.46
CA GLY A 241 -26.87 -10.27 -12.14
C GLY A 241 -27.76 -11.52 -12.15
N LYS A 242 -27.33 -12.63 -11.56
CA LYS A 242 -28.17 -13.83 -11.38
C LYS A 242 -28.79 -13.83 -9.99
N VAL A 243 -30.11 -13.66 -9.94
CA VAL A 243 -30.91 -13.82 -8.73
C VAL A 243 -30.87 -15.30 -8.31
N ARG A 244 -30.57 -15.57 -7.04
CA ARG A 244 -30.47 -16.95 -6.54
C ARG A 244 -31.88 -17.56 -6.48
N GLY A 245 -32.28 -18.26 -7.54
CA GLY A 245 -33.42 -19.16 -7.55
C GLY A 245 -33.28 -20.19 -6.43
N GLY A 246 -34.42 -20.59 -5.86
CA GLY A 246 -34.54 -21.35 -4.61
C GLY A 246 -33.70 -22.62 -4.45
N LYS A 247 -33.75 -23.15 -3.23
CA LYS A 247 -33.09 -24.38 -2.78
C LYS A 247 -33.13 -25.48 -3.86
N ASP A 248 -31.98 -25.87 -4.38
CA ASP A 248 -31.64 -27.29 -4.57
C ASP A 248 -30.15 -27.54 -4.90
N LYS A 249 -29.61 -28.52 -4.16
CA LYS A 249 -28.69 -29.62 -4.56
C LYS A 249 -27.27 -29.29 -5.07
N GLY A 250 -26.30 -29.52 -4.17
CA GLY A 250 -25.15 -30.42 -4.35
C GLY A 250 -24.31 -30.36 -5.64
N GLY A 251 -23.02 -30.06 -5.47
CA GLY A 251 -21.97 -30.49 -6.40
C GLY A 251 -21.00 -29.38 -6.82
N TYR A 252 -19.92 -29.18 -6.04
CA TYR A 252 -18.77 -28.41 -6.49
C TYR A 252 -17.98 -29.25 -7.52
N LYS A 253 -17.82 -28.76 -8.74
CA LYS A 253 -16.84 -29.28 -9.71
C LYS A 253 -15.68 -28.27 -9.81
N PRO A 254 -14.43 -28.64 -9.48
CA PRO A 254 -13.31 -27.73 -9.63
C PRO A 254 -13.02 -27.44 -11.10
N ARG A 255 -12.70 -26.18 -11.41
CA ARG A 255 -12.26 -25.76 -12.75
C ARG A 255 -10.79 -26.10 -12.98
N ILE A 256 -10.52 -26.44 -14.23
CA ILE A 256 -9.23 -26.79 -14.83
C ILE A 256 -8.21 -25.65 -14.66
N SER A 257 -6.98 -26.04 -14.33
CA SER A 257 -5.81 -25.21 -14.07
C SER A 257 -5.29 -24.50 -15.33
N LEU A 258 -4.98 -23.19 -15.21
CA LEU A 258 -4.52 -22.31 -16.31
C LEU A 258 -2.97 -22.25 -16.48
N CYS A 259 -2.21 -23.15 -15.87
CA CYS A 259 -0.74 -23.05 -15.83
C CYS A 259 0.00 -23.78 -16.97
N ASN A 260 -0.35 -23.53 -18.24
CA ASN A 260 0.43 -24.01 -19.40
C ASN A 260 0.63 -22.93 -20.48
N ILE A 261 1.08 -21.74 -20.09
CA ILE A 261 1.60 -20.74 -21.03
C ILE A 261 3.12 -20.87 -21.07
N LYS A 262 3.69 -21.29 -22.20
CA LYS A 262 5.15 -21.31 -22.42
C LYS A 262 5.66 -19.87 -22.58
N PRO A 263 6.83 -19.52 -22.00
CA PRO A 263 7.41 -18.19 -22.16
C PRO A 263 7.86 -17.93 -23.61
N PRO A 264 7.83 -16.67 -24.08
CA PRO A 264 8.32 -16.32 -25.41
C PRO A 264 9.84 -16.43 -25.52
N VAL A 265 10.31 -16.77 -26.72
CA VAL A 265 11.72 -16.92 -27.08
C VAL A 265 12.43 -15.56 -27.04
N LEU A 266 13.64 -15.51 -26.47
CA LEU A 266 14.47 -14.30 -26.37
C LEU A 266 14.75 -13.69 -27.76
N PRO A 267 14.70 -12.35 -27.91
CA PRO A 267 15.00 -11.71 -29.19
C PRO A 267 16.50 -11.76 -29.50
N ALA A 268 16.81 -11.82 -30.80
CA ALA A 268 18.17 -11.82 -31.33
C ALA A 268 18.91 -10.51 -31.03
N ALA A 269 20.25 -10.59 -30.96
CA ALA A 269 21.14 -9.48 -30.65
C ALA A 269 20.93 -8.28 -31.60
N PRO A 270 20.99 -7.03 -31.09
CA PRO A 270 20.71 -5.84 -31.88
C PRO A 270 21.84 -5.56 -32.90
N ILE A 271 21.43 -5.26 -34.13
CA ILE A 271 22.29 -4.79 -35.21
C ILE A 271 22.63 -3.32 -34.94
N ALA A 272 23.91 -2.96 -34.95
CA ALA A 272 24.36 -1.59 -34.69
C ALA A 272 23.91 -0.64 -35.82
N ILE A 273 23.11 0.36 -35.47
CA ILE A 273 22.60 1.39 -36.40
C ILE A 273 23.51 2.62 -36.35
N PRO A 274 23.89 3.24 -37.48
CA PRO A 274 24.70 4.46 -37.52
C PRO A 274 24.04 5.65 -36.80
N LYS A 275 24.84 6.45 -36.07
CA LYS A 275 24.39 7.56 -35.20
C LYS A 275 23.46 8.57 -35.87
N GLU A 276 23.65 8.84 -37.15
CA GLU A 276 22.84 9.81 -37.92
C GLU A 276 21.41 9.31 -38.18
N GLN A 277 21.20 7.98 -38.22
CA GLN A 277 19.85 7.41 -38.34
C GLN A 277 19.11 7.37 -36.98
N VAL A 278 19.85 7.37 -35.86
CA VAL A 278 19.31 7.27 -34.50
C VAL A 278 18.41 8.45 -34.15
N GLU A 279 18.81 9.68 -34.49
CA GLU A 279 18.01 10.88 -34.19
C GLU A 279 16.68 10.90 -34.98
N SER A 280 16.72 10.47 -36.25
CA SER A 280 15.53 10.41 -37.10
C SER A 280 14.53 9.33 -36.65
N ILE A 281 15.03 8.19 -36.17
CA ILE A 281 14.22 7.08 -35.64
C ILE A 281 13.63 7.48 -34.29
N ALA A 282 14.40 8.16 -33.44
CA ALA A 282 13.94 8.66 -32.15
C ALA A 282 12.79 9.67 -32.30
N MET A 283 12.89 10.62 -33.24
CA MET A 283 11.79 11.56 -33.52
C MET A 283 10.55 10.85 -34.07
N LYS A 284 10.71 9.91 -35.01
CA LYS A 284 9.58 9.13 -35.55
C LYS A 284 8.88 8.26 -34.50
N LYS A 285 9.65 7.60 -33.64
CA LYS A 285 9.10 6.74 -32.57
C LYS A 285 8.38 7.61 -31.52
N ARG A 286 8.93 8.76 -31.14
CA ARG A 286 8.25 9.75 -30.28
C ARG A 286 6.93 10.23 -30.88
N ALA A 287 6.90 10.61 -32.15
CA ALA A 287 5.69 11.04 -32.85
C ALA A 287 4.63 9.93 -33.02
N SER A 288 5.05 8.66 -33.08
CA SER A 288 4.12 7.53 -33.16
C SER A 288 3.46 7.14 -31.84
N LEU A 289 3.98 7.65 -30.72
CA LEU A 289 3.53 7.32 -29.36
C LEU A 289 2.68 8.42 -28.71
N THR A 290 2.67 9.62 -29.28
CA THR A 290 1.70 10.69 -28.98
C THR A 290 0.35 10.36 -29.58
#